data_AF-A7I4J4-F1
#
_entry.id   AF-A7I4J4-F1
#
_cell.length_a   1.000
_cell.length_b   1.000
_cell.length_c   1.000
_cell.angle_alpha   90.00
_cell.angle_beta   90.00
_cell.angle_gamma   90.00
#
_symmetry.space_group_name_H-M   'P 1'
#
loop_
_entity.id
_entity.type
_entity.pdbx_description
1 polymer ?
#
loop_
_entity_poly.entity_id
_entity_poly.type
_entity_poly.pdbx_seq_one_letter_code
_entity_poly.pdbx_strand_id
1 'polypeptide(L)'
;MVNDRGQLYTIEGIAAGMIMLFTTYLVLGATSVYTPGDSHISDMQLEQTGTDALQMMNTPANGTSESQLQQIVENNEGNTFNTVFLDYVNNKTGSKADNLHYTASVTYYDILNKTTVTLPPFAFNRNLSGVEHPVRVTELVIANKQFPGGSGTPRAVLVEVLLWRD
;
A
#
# COMPACT_ATOMS: atom_id res chain seq x y z
N MET A 1 -11.48 63.29 25.48
CA MET A 1 -12.28 62.43 24.59
C MET A 1 -12.32 63.07 23.21
N VAL A 2 -12.27 62.25 22.13
CA VAL A 2 -11.98 62.56 20.68
C VAL A 2 -10.53 62.11 20.37
N ASN A 3 -10.21 61.08 19.58
CA ASN A 3 -10.94 60.26 18.60
C ASN A 3 -10.35 58.82 18.53
N ASP A 4 -11.09 57.79 18.97
CA ASP A 4 -10.72 56.37 18.79
C ASP A 4 -11.08 55.81 17.38
N ARG A 5 -11.46 56.69 16.44
CA ARG A 5 -11.97 56.31 15.11
C ARG A 5 -10.93 56.32 13.99
N GLY A 6 -9.63 56.47 14.32
CA GLY A 6 -8.55 56.62 13.34
C GLY A 6 -7.50 55.49 13.30
N GLN A 7 -7.52 54.54 14.24
CA GLN A 7 -6.46 53.52 14.34
C GLN A 7 -6.46 52.51 13.20
N LEU A 8 -7.57 52.35 12.48
CA LEU A 8 -7.64 51.42 11.35
C LEU A 8 -6.89 51.93 10.10
N TYR A 9 -6.70 53.25 9.98
CA TYR A 9 -6.04 53.90 8.84
C TYR A 9 -4.65 54.46 9.16
N THR A 10 -4.17 54.30 10.40
CA THR A 10 -2.75 54.52 10.72
C THR A 10 -1.94 53.26 10.37
N ILE A 11 -0.62 53.44 10.22
CA ILE A 11 0.31 52.35 9.87
C ILE A 11 0.19 51.14 10.82
N GLU A 12 -0.26 51.36 12.05
CA GLU A 12 -0.49 50.34 13.08
C GLU A 12 -1.67 49.42 12.75
N GLY A 13 -2.78 49.95 12.24
CA GLY A 13 -3.94 49.15 11.83
C GLY A 13 -3.64 48.25 10.63
N ILE A 14 -2.88 48.77 9.66
CA ILE A 14 -2.43 48.00 8.49
C ILE A 14 -1.47 46.89 8.91
N ALA A 15 -0.50 47.19 9.79
CA ALA A 15 0.44 46.20 10.31
C ALA A 15 -0.28 45.09 11.10
N ALA A 16 -1.23 45.46 11.96
CA ALA A 16 -2.02 44.49 12.73
C ALA A 16 -2.86 43.58 11.81
N GLY A 17 -3.49 44.14 10.77
CA GLY A 17 -4.24 43.37 9.78
C GLY A 17 -3.37 42.37 9.02
N MET A 18 -2.18 42.78 8.58
CA MET A 18 -1.23 41.89 7.92
C MET A 18 -0.76 40.77 8.85
N ILE A 19 -0.42 41.07 10.11
CA ILE A 19 -0.02 40.06 11.09
C ILE A 19 -1.14 39.06 11.34
N MET A 20 -2.40 39.50 11.42
CA MET A 20 -3.54 38.59 11.56
C MET A 20 -3.72 37.68 10.34
N LEU A 21 -3.54 38.20 9.12
CA LEU A 21 -3.59 37.39 7.89
C LEU A 21 -2.44 36.38 7.82
N PHE A 22 -1.22 36.79 8.16
CA PHE A 22 -0.08 35.87 8.24
C PHE A 22 -0.30 34.80 9.31
N THR A 23 -0.81 35.18 10.47
CA THR A 23 -1.12 34.22 11.55
C THR A 23 -2.20 33.24 11.11
N THR A 24 -3.25 33.72 10.44
CA THR A 24 -4.31 32.86 9.90
C THR A 24 -3.76 31.92 8.83
N TYR A 25 -2.93 32.42 7.91
CA TYR A 25 -2.25 31.62 6.89
C TYR A 25 -1.35 30.54 7.51
N LEU A 26 -0.58 30.89 8.54
CA LEU A 26 0.29 29.95 9.25
C LEU A 26 -0.51 28.92 10.04
N VAL A 27 -1.61 29.30 10.69
CA VAL A 27 -2.47 28.37 11.44
C VAL A 27 -3.16 27.39 10.49
N LEU A 28 -3.73 27.88 9.38
CA LEU A 28 -4.35 27.03 8.36
C LEU A 28 -3.32 26.12 7.68
N GLY A 29 -2.12 26.65 7.39
CA GLY A 29 -1.00 25.88 6.87
C GLY A 29 -0.51 24.81 7.84
N ALA A 30 -0.41 25.13 9.14
CA ALA A 30 0.05 24.21 10.19
C ALA A 30 -0.95 23.07 10.45
N THR A 31 -2.27 23.32 10.38
CA THR A 31 -3.28 22.26 10.47
C THR A 31 -3.29 21.33 9.25
N SER A 32 -2.67 21.73 8.14
CA SER A 32 -2.52 20.91 6.94
C SER A 32 -1.21 20.12 6.88
N VAL A 33 -0.33 20.26 7.89
CA VAL A 33 0.86 19.42 7.97
C VAL A 33 0.41 18.06 8.52
N TYR A 34 0.13 17.13 7.61
CA TYR A 34 0.24 15.71 7.93
C TYR A 34 1.66 15.49 8.45
N THR A 35 1.81 15.44 9.78
CA THR A 35 3.10 15.11 10.37
C THR A 35 3.42 13.65 10.05
N PRO A 36 4.67 13.30 9.73
CA PRO A 36 5.08 11.91 9.49
C PRO A 36 4.70 10.94 10.63
N GLY A 37 4.48 11.46 11.84
CA GLY A 37 4.03 10.67 12.98
C GLY A 37 2.60 10.11 12.86
N ASP A 38 1.71 10.74 12.08
CA ASP A 38 0.31 10.32 11.96
C ASP A 38 0.10 9.33 10.79
N SER A 39 0.89 9.45 9.71
CA SER A 39 0.89 8.46 8.61
C SER A 39 1.52 7.13 9.02
N HIS A 40 2.42 7.12 10.00
CA HIS A 40 3.06 5.89 10.47
C HIS A 40 2.07 4.86 11.02
N ILE A 41 0.97 5.30 11.66
CA ILE A 41 -0.03 4.37 12.21
C ILE A 41 -0.83 3.73 11.08
N SER A 42 -1.27 4.51 10.09
CA SER A 42 -2.00 3.95 8.94
C SER A 42 -1.11 3.02 8.12
N ASP A 43 0.18 3.36 7.96
CA ASP A 43 1.13 2.54 7.20
C ASP A 43 1.41 1.23 7.94
N MET A 44 1.62 1.27 9.27
CA MET A 44 1.77 0.06 10.09
C MET A 44 0.52 -0.84 10.01
N GLN A 45 -0.68 -0.26 10.07
CA GLN A 45 -1.92 -1.03 9.93
C GLN A 45 -2.04 -1.68 8.55
N LEU A 46 -1.61 -0.97 7.50
CA LEU A 46 -1.66 -1.47 6.14
C LEU A 46 -0.63 -2.59 5.92
N GLU A 47 0.57 -2.45 6.48
CA GLU A 47 1.60 -3.48 6.48
C GLU A 47 1.12 -4.76 7.18
N GLN A 48 0.51 -4.62 8.37
CA GLN A 48 -0.07 -5.73 9.11
C GLN A 48 -1.17 -6.41 8.31
N THR A 49 -2.12 -5.65 7.78
CA THR A 49 -3.25 -6.20 7.00
C THR A 49 -2.77 -6.94 5.75
N GLY A 50 -1.82 -6.36 5.01
CA GLY A 50 -1.27 -7.00 3.81
C GLY A 50 -0.44 -8.25 4.15
N THR A 51 0.33 -8.22 5.24
CA THR A 51 1.14 -9.36 5.69
C THR A 51 0.24 -10.51 6.11
N ASP A 52 -0.78 -10.23 6.92
CA ASP A 52 -1.75 -11.21 7.38
C ASP A 52 -2.50 -11.82 6.19
N ALA A 53 -2.92 -11.00 5.21
CA ALA A 53 -3.58 -11.49 4.00
C ALA A 53 -2.68 -12.45 3.20
N LEU A 54 -1.41 -12.11 2.98
CA LEU A 54 -0.47 -12.99 2.28
C LEU A 54 -0.19 -14.28 3.06
N GLN A 55 -0.01 -14.20 4.38
CA GLN A 55 0.21 -15.37 5.23
C GLN A 55 -1.02 -16.29 5.26
N MET A 56 -2.22 -15.74 5.32
CA MET A 56 -3.46 -16.51 5.24
C MET A 56 -3.59 -17.23 3.88
N MET A 57 -3.23 -16.57 2.78
CA MET A 57 -3.16 -17.24 1.47
C MET A 57 -2.07 -18.31 1.40
N ASN A 58 -0.94 -18.10 2.08
CA ASN A 58 0.17 -19.05 2.12
C ASN A 58 -0.02 -20.19 3.14
N THR A 59 -1.11 -20.17 3.92
CA THR A 59 -1.39 -21.22 4.90
C THR A 59 -2.09 -22.40 4.20
N PRO A 60 -1.50 -23.60 4.22
CA PRO A 60 -2.14 -24.78 3.61
C PRO A 60 -3.30 -25.28 4.48
N ALA A 61 -4.35 -25.80 3.85
CA ALA A 61 -5.51 -26.34 4.56
C ALA A 61 -5.16 -27.56 5.44
N ASN A 62 -4.15 -28.34 5.04
CA ASN A 62 -3.62 -29.50 5.76
C ASN A 62 -2.10 -29.56 5.59
N GLY A 63 -1.38 -30.27 6.48
CA GLY A 63 0.08 -30.34 6.46
C GLY A 63 0.73 -30.96 5.20
N THR A 64 -0.06 -31.51 4.28
CA THR A 64 0.40 -32.08 3.00
C THR A 64 -0.20 -31.41 1.77
N SER A 65 -1.13 -30.46 1.93
CA SER A 65 -1.74 -29.75 0.80
C SER A 65 -0.91 -28.54 0.42
N GLU A 66 -0.91 -28.19 -0.86
CA GLU A 66 -0.36 -26.92 -1.34
C GLU A 66 -1.15 -25.74 -0.74
N SER A 67 -0.47 -24.61 -0.50
CA SER A 67 -1.16 -23.39 -0.08
C SER A 67 -1.93 -22.78 -1.26
N GLN A 68 -2.96 -21.99 -0.96
CA GLN A 68 -3.73 -21.30 -1.99
C GLN A 68 -2.82 -20.36 -2.80
N LEU A 69 -1.89 -19.68 -2.12
CA LEU A 69 -0.91 -18.82 -2.76
C LEU A 69 0.04 -19.61 -3.67
N GLN A 70 0.51 -20.78 -3.23
CA GLN A 70 1.35 -21.66 -4.06
C GLN A 70 0.64 -22.04 -5.36
N GLN A 71 -0.62 -22.48 -5.29
CA GLN A 71 -1.38 -22.88 -6.48
C GLN A 71 -1.58 -21.72 -7.46
N ILE A 72 -1.94 -20.55 -6.94
CA ILE A 72 -2.14 -19.33 -7.73
C ILE A 72 -0.84 -18.94 -8.46
N VAL A 73 0.28 -18.97 -7.76
CA VAL A 73 1.58 -18.56 -8.29
C VAL A 73 2.10 -19.59 -9.29
N GLU A 74 1.96 -20.89 -9.03
CA GLU A 74 2.34 -21.97 -9.95
C GLU A 74 1.51 -22.00 -11.24
N ASN A 75 0.20 -21.75 -11.15
CA ASN A 75 -0.70 -21.77 -12.31
C ASN A 75 -0.78 -20.40 -13.02
N ASN A 76 -0.07 -19.38 -12.51
CA ASN A 76 -0.13 -18.00 -13.00
C ASN A 76 -1.55 -17.42 -13.03
N GLU A 77 -2.33 -17.68 -11.97
CA GLU A 77 -3.75 -17.31 -11.86
C GLU A 77 -3.94 -15.92 -11.21
N GLY A 78 -3.45 -14.87 -11.86
CA GLY A 78 -3.54 -13.50 -11.34
C GLY A 78 -4.97 -13.01 -11.03
N ASN A 79 -5.98 -13.49 -11.77
CA ASN A 79 -7.38 -13.16 -11.50
C ASN A 79 -7.90 -13.78 -10.20
N THR A 80 -7.48 -15.01 -9.90
CA THR A 80 -7.79 -15.70 -8.64
C THR A 80 -7.11 -14.99 -7.48
N PHE A 81 -5.83 -14.60 -7.65
CA PHE A 81 -5.11 -13.77 -6.69
C PHE A 81 -5.92 -12.49 -6.38
N ASN A 82 -6.38 -11.80 -7.41
CA ASN A 82 -7.10 -10.55 -7.25
C ASN A 82 -8.36 -10.68 -6.42
N THR A 83 -9.18 -11.69 -6.72
CA THR A 83 -10.43 -11.91 -6.01
C THR A 83 -10.19 -12.25 -4.55
N VAL A 84 -9.26 -13.16 -4.27
CA VAL A 84 -8.98 -13.66 -2.91
C VAL A 84 -8.27 -12.60 -2.08
N PHE A 85 -7.25 -11.95 -2.63
CA PHE A 85 -6.48 -10.94 -1.92
C PHE A 85 -7.34 -9.72 -1.57
N LEU A 86 -8.16 -9.24 -2.51
CA LEU A 86 -9.11 -8.14 -2.23
C LEU A 86 -10.16 -8.53 -1.20
N ASP A 87 -10.61 -9.79 -1.19
CA ASP A 87 -11.55 -10.26 -0.16
C ASP A 87 -10.91 -10.20 1.23
N TYR A 88 -9.65 -10.61 1.38
CA TYR A 88 -8.96 -10.50 2.67
C TYR A 88 -8.68 -9.07 3.11
N VAL A 89 -8.18 -8.21 2.22
CA VAL A 89 -7.79 -6.85 2.64
C VAL A 89 -8.97 -5.89 2.76
N ASN A 90 -10.05 -6.06 1.98
CA ASN A 90 -11.19 -5.13 1.99
C ASN A 90 -12.38 -5.60 2.85
N ASN A 91 -12.34 -6.80 3.42
CA ASN A 91 -13.40 -7.29 4.29
C ASN A 91 -13.32 -6.60 5.66
N LYS A 92 -14.45 -6.04 6.09
CA LYS A 92 -14.57 -5.33 7.36
C LYS A 92 -15.89 -5.64 8.04
N THR A 93 -15.93 -5.47 9.35
CA THR A 93 -17.14 -5.59 10.16
C THR A 93 -18.06 -4.39 9.90
N GLY A 94 -18.82 -4.43 8.80
CA GLY A 94 -19.73 -3.35 8.41
C GLY A 94 -20.36 -3.58 7.02
N SER A 95 -21.20 -2.64 6.57
CA SER A 95 -21.95 -2.75 5.31
C SER A 95 -21.20 -2.26 4.06
N LYS A 96 -20.00 -1.71 4.22
CA LYS A 96 -19.16 -1.22 3.10
C LYS A 96 -17.82 -1.95 3.14
N ALA A 97 -17.25 -2.30 2.00
CA ALA A 97 -15.86 -2.78 1.94
C ALA A 97 -14.86 -1.65 2.23
N ASP A 98 -13.61 -1.95 2.56
CA ASP A 98 -12.52 -0.97 2.51
C ASP A 98 -12.13 -0.66 1.05
N ASN A 99 -11.37 0.41 0.83
CA ASN A 99 -10.93 0.86 -0.49
C ASN A 99 -9.40 0.68 -0.63
N LEU A 100 -8.93 -0.54 -0.44
CA LEU A 100 -7.53 -0.89 -0.65
C LEU A 100 -7.28 -1.34 -2.08
N HIS A 101 -6.14 -0.91 -2.58
CA HIS A 101 -5.65 -1.16 -3.93
C HIS A 101 -4.25 -1.76 -3.87
N TYR A 102 -3.93 -2.60 -4.84
CA TYR A 102 -2.64 -3.28 -4.86
C TYR A 102 -2.09 -3.55 -6.25
N THR A 103 -0.79 -3.81 -6.28
CA THR A 103 -0.06 -4.39 -7.41
C THR A 103 0.87 -5.47 -6.89
N ALA A 104 0.81 -6.67 -7.48
CA ALA A 104 1.58 -7.83 -7.05
C ALA A 104 2.57 -8.27 -8.15
N SER A 105 3.81 -8.55 -7.77
CA SER A 105 4.86 -9.05 -8.63
C SER A 105 5.48 -10.31 -8.04
N VAL A 106 6.08 -11.12 -8.91
CA VAL A 106 6.69 -12.38 -8.53
C VAL A 106 8.15 -12.38 -8.99
N THR A 107 9.04 -12.67 -8.04
CA THR A 107 10.47 -12.79 -8.29
C THR A 107 10.95 -14.17 -7.89
N TYR A 108 11.70 -14.83 -8.77
CA TYR A 108 12.33 -16.11 -8.47
C TYR A 108 13.75 -16.17 -9.03
N TYR A 109 14.54 -17.09 -8.49
CA TYR A 109 15.88 -17.36 -8.99
C TYR A 109 15.85 -18.56 -9.95
N ASP A 110 16.21 -18.32 -11.21
CA ASP A 110 16.38 -19.38 -12.20
C ASP A 110 17.76 -20.04 -12.01
N ILE A 111 17.74 -21.28 -11.51
CA ILE A 111 18.95 -22.05 -11.20
C ILE A 111 19.76 -22.39 -12.47
N LEU A 112 19.09 -22.59 -13.61
CA LEU A 112 19.75 -23.04 -14.83
C LEU A 112 20.40 -21.88 -15.58
N ASN A 113 19.69 -20.74 -15.66
CA ASN A 113 20.24 -19.53 -16.25
C ASN A 113 21.10 -18.72 -15.26
N LYS A 114 21.07 -19.07 -13.97
CA LYS A 114 21.75 -18.37 -12.86
C LYS A 114 21.39 -16.89 -12.79
N THR A 115 20.12 -16.58 -13.01
CA THR A 115 19.60 -15.21 -13.07
C THR A 115 18.37 -15.06 -12.20
N THR A 116 18.17 -13.86 -11.66
CA THR A 116 16.92 -13.48 -11.02
C THR A 116 15.93 -13.05 -12.08
N VAL A 117 14.76 -13.69 -12.10
CA VAL A 117 13.65 -13.34 -12.98
C VAL A 117 12.59 -12.64 -12.15
N THR A 118 12.31 -11.38 -12.47
CA THR A 118 11.15 -10.66 -11.95
C THR A 118 10.11 -10.61 -13.06
N LEU A 119 8.96 -11.22 -12.79
CA LEU A 119 7.83 -11.14 -13.69
C LEU A 119 7.15 -9.77 -13.52
N PRO A 120 6.72 -9.12 -14.62
CA PRO A 120 5.84 -7.95 -14.55
C PRO A 120 4.60 -8.28 -13.70
N PRO A 121 3.86 -7.28 -13.19
CA PRO A 121 2.85 -7.52 -12.18
C PRO A 121 1.85 -8.57 -12.66
N PHE A 122 1.85 -9.71 -11.98
CA PHE A 122 1.04 -10.87 -12.37
C PHE A 122 -0.42 -10.69 -11.94
N ALA A 123 -0.67 -9.81 -10.97
CA ALA A 123 -2.00 -9.41 -10.53
C ALA A 123 -1.98 -7.95 -10.05
N PHE A 124 -3.04 -7.20 -10.35
CA PHE A 124 -3.27 -5.86 -9.84
C PHE A 124 -4.77 -5.53 -9.96
N ASN A 125 -5.28 -4.63 -9.10
CA ASN A 125 -6.64 -4.10 -9.26
C ASN A 125 -6.65 -2.69 -9.86
N ARG A 126 -5.58 -1.92 -9.66
CA ARG A 126 -5.43 -0.56 -10.14
C ARG A 126 -3.93 -0.24 -10.30
N ASN A 127 -3.61 0.59 -11.29
CA ASN A 127 -2.26 1.11 -11.45
C ASN A 127 -1.98 2.23 -10.44
N LEU A 128 -0.77 2.25 -9.89
CA LEU A 128 -0.28 3.33 -9.02
C LEU A 128 -0.23 4.64 -9.82
N SER A 129 -0.85 5.72 -9.32
CA SER A 129 -0.80 7.04 -9.97
C SER A 129 0.39 7.89 -9.53
N GLY A 130 1.06 7.49 -8.44
CA GLY A 130 2.27 8.12 -7.90
C GLY A 130 1.97 9.21 -6.85
N VAL A 131 0.70 9.44 -6.53
CA VAL A 131 0.26 10.31 -5.43
C VAL A 131 0.00 9.51 -4.16
N GLU A 132 -0.24 8.21 -4.31
CA GLU A 132 -0.54 7.30 -3.20
C GLU A 132 0.72 6.97 -2.38
N HIS A 133 0.51 6.53 -1.13
CA HIS A 133 1.57 6.07 -0.23
C HIS A 133 1.51 4.53 -0.12
N PRO A 134 2.12 3.78 -1.06
CA PRO A 134 2.08 2.33 -1.02
C PRO A 134 3.03 1.77 0.03
N VAL A 135 2.54 0.78 0.77
CA VAL A 135 3.30 -0.07 1.67
C VAL A 135 3.65 -1.36 0.93
N ARG A 136 4.91 -1.78 1.06
CA ARG A 136 5.41 -3.01 0.45
C ARG A 136 5.32 -4.16 1.44
N VAL A 137 4.73 -5.25 0.99
CA VAL A 137 4.59 -6.50 1.74
C VAL A 137 5.16 -7.64 0.91
N THR A 138 5.87 -8.57 1.54
CA THR A 138 6.50 -9.70 0.86
C THR A 138 6.25 -11.01 1.58
N GLU A 139 6.03 -12.08 0.82
CA GLU A 139 5.91 -13.43 1.34
C GLU A 139 6.70 -14.41 0.47
N LEU A 140 7.40 -15.37 1.11
CA LEU A 140 8.15 -16.41 0.41
C LEU A 140 7.29 -17.66 0.26
N VAL A 141 7.17 -18.14 -0.97
CA VAL A 141 6.34 -19.30 -1.33
C VAL A 141 7.22 -20.37 -1.93
N ILE A 142 7.11 -21.59 -1.41
CA ILE A 142 7.76 -22.75 -2.01
C ILE A 142 6.87 -23.21 -3.15
N ALA A 143 7.42 -23.27 -4.35
CA ALA A 143 6.72 -23.80 -5.50
C ALA A 143 7.37 -25.11 -5.96
N ASN A 144 6.55 -26.04 -6.42
CA ASN A 144 6.97 -27.38 -6.83
C ASN A 144 6.82 -27.60 -8.34
N LYS A 145 6.25 -26.63 -9.06
CA LYS A 145 6.11 -26.64 -10.52
C LYS A 145 7.08 -25.70 -11.22
N GLN A 146 7.32 -25.98 -12.49
CA GLN A 146 8.13 -25.15 -13.38
C GLN A 146 7.38 -23.86 -13.75
N PHE A 147 8.04 -22.71 -13.63
CA PHE A 147 7.44 -21.41 -13.92
C PHE A 147 7.59 -21.01 -15.40
N PRO A 148 6.65 -20.21 -15.94
CA PRO A 148 6.82 -19.60 -17.25
C PRO A 148 8.14 -18.81 -17.32
N GLY A 149 9.01 -19.17 -18.27
CA GLY A 149 10.32 -18.53 -18.47
C GLY A 149 11.50 -19.12 -17.70
N GLY A 150 11.26 -20.08 -16.79
CA GLY A 150 12.30 -20.80 -16.05
C GLY A 150 12.47 -22.23 -16.57
N SER A 151 13.69 -22.74 -16.61
CA SER A 151 13.96 -24.11 -17.08
C SER A 151 14.02 -25.18 -15.97
N GLY A 152 13.79 -24.79 -14.71
CA GLY A 152 13.81 -25.69 -13.54
C GLY A 152 12.59 -25.53 -12.63
N THR A 153 12.44 -26.41 -11.64
CA THR A 153 11.48 -26.26 -10.53
C THR A 153 12.05 -25.26 -9.50
N PRO A 154 11.64 -23.98 -9.48
CA PRO A 154 12.12 -23.04 -8.49
C PRO A 154 11.65 -23.47 -7.11
N ARG A 155 12.58 -23.57 -6.16
CA ARG A 155 12.30 -24.03 -4.79
C ARG A 155 11.82 -22.91 -3.87
N ALA A 156 11.89 -21.65 -4.31
CA ALA A 156 11.46 -20.49 -3.55
C ALA A 156 11.12 -19.34 -4.50
N VAL A 157 9.94 -18.76 -4.30
CA VAL A 157 9.37 -17.68 -5.10
C VAL A 157 8.98 -16.55 -4.14
N LEU A 158 9.47 -15.34 -4.38
CA LEU A 158 9.12 -14.15 -3.61
C LEU A 158 7.90 -13.50 -4.25
N VAL A 159 6.80 -13.42 -3.50
CA VAL A 159 5.62 -12.65 -3.88
C VAL A 159 5.73 -11.29 -3.20
N GLU A 160 5.79 -10.23 -3.98
CA GLU A 160 5.82 -8.85 -3.49
C GLU A 160 4.52 -8.14 -3.86
N VAL A 161 3.86 -7.54 -2.87
CA VAL A 161 2.63 -6.75 -3.04
C VAL A 161 2.88 -5.32 -2.58
N LEU A 162 2.61 -4.36 -3.46
CA LEU A 162 2.48 -2.96 -3.11
C LEU A 162 1.00 -2.70 -2.82
N LEU A 163 0.68 -2.23 -1.61
CA LEU A 163 -0.68 -2.03 -1.11
C LEU A 163 -0.86 -0.57 -0.68
N TRP A 164 -1.97 0.08 -1.06
CA TRP A 164 -2.29 1.45 -0.67
C TRP A 164 -3.79 1.63 -0.44
N ARG A 165 -4.16 2.70 0.27
CA ARG A 165 -5.54 3.13 0.50
C ARG A 165 -5.80 4.44 -0.26
N ASP A 166 -7.02 4.60 -0.77
CA ASP A 166 -7.52 5.88 -1.31
C ASP A 166 -7.89 6.91 -0.22
#